data_AF-A0A929FST7-F1
#
_entry.id   AF-A0A929FST7-F1
#
_cell.length_a   1.000
_cell.length_b   1.000
_cell.length_c   1.000
_cell.angle_alpha   90.00
_cell.angle_beta   90.00
_cell.angle_gamma   90.00
#
_symmetry.space_group_name_H-M   'P 1'
#
loop_
_entity.id
_entity.type
_entity.pdbx_description
1 polymer ?
#
loop_
_entity_poly.entity_id
_entity_poly.type
_entity_poly.pdbx_seq_one_letter_code
_entity_poly.pdbx_strand_id
1 'polypeptide(L)'
;MRREFTEQDRTKQGSTASAQTCARATIGIDLPTVDDFSKIEQLSPVALAYIGDAVYELYIRTYYLMPPMRVADYHNRVVAQVRAETQAVYVEMLQPHFTASEKEILRRGRNAAGGKPRRLSGKIYQQATSLETLIGYLYLTDPQRLYELLTKLELK
;
A
#
# COMPACT_ATOMS: atom_id res chain seq x y z
N MET A 1 -26.19 -0.73 -55.60
CA MET A 1 -27.15 -0.04 -54.72
C MET A 1 -27.60 -1.02 -53.63
N ARG A 2 -26.84 -1.10 -52.53
CA ARG A 2 -27.16 -1.90 -51.33
C ARG A 2 -26.99 -0.98 -50.12
N ARG A 3 -27.92 -1.14 -49.18
CA ARG A 3 -28.28 -0.23 -48.10
C ARG A 3 -27.14 0.00 -47.10
N GLU A 4 -26.94 1.26 -46.73
CA GLU A 4 -26.20 1.66 -45.54
C GLU A 4 -26.96 1.19 -44.29
N PHE A 5 -26.25 0.53 -43.38
CA PHE A 5 -26.69 0.26 -42.02
C PHE A 5 -25.69 0.92 -41.07
N THR A 6 -26.23 1.76 -40.19
CA THR A 6 -25.55 2.61 -39.21
C THR A 6 -24.87 1.78 -38.10
N GLU A 7 -23.56 1.98 -37.92
CA GLU A 7 -22.80 1.53 -36.74
C GLU A 7 -22.94 2.54 -35.60
N GLN A 8 -23.99 2.38 -34.80
CA GLN A 8 -23.88 2.64 -33.37
C GLN A 8 -24.21 1.36 -32.65
N ASP A 9 -23.40 1.09 -31.62
CA ASP A 9 -23.58 0.07 -30.60
C ASP A 9 -22.99 -1.31 -30.89
N ARG A 10 -21.72 -1.50 -30.46
CA ARG A 10 -21.26 -2.72 -29.79
C ARG A 10 -19.79 -2.62 -29.34
N THR A 11 -19.63 -2.76 -28.03
CA THR A 11 -18.50 -3.41 -27.34
C THR A 11 -17.17 -2.66 -27.27
N LYS A 12 -16.38 -2.73 -26.20
CA LYS A 12 -16.52 -3.10 -24.79
C LYS A 12 -15.18 -2.64 -24.19
N GLN A 13 -15.24 -2.18 -22.96
CA GLN A 13 -14.13 -1.98 -22.01
C GLN A 13 -12.91 -2.90 -22.30
N GLY A 14 -11.79 -2.31 -22.73
CA GLY A 14 -10.47 -2.94 -22.69
C GLY A 14 -9.87 -2.74 -21.30
N SER A 15 -9.80 -3.77 -20.46
CA SER A 15 -8.68 -4.72 -20.35
C SER A 15 -7.38 -4.10 -19.84
N THR A 16 -7.42 -3.55 -18.62
CA THR A 16 -6.24 -3.32 -17.77
C THR A 16 -5.85 -4.56 -16.94
N ALA A 17 -6.68 -5.62 -16.95
CA ALA A 17 -6.44 -6.87 -16.23
C ALA A 17 -5.21 -7.66 -16.74
N SER A 18 -4.78 -7.43 -17.98
CA SER A 18 -3.74 -8.20 -18.66
C SER A 18 -2.34 -8.06 -18.03
N ALA A 19 -2.00 -6.88 -17.50
CA ALA A 19 -0.63 -6.64 -17.01
C ALA A 19 -0.37 -7.23 -15.61
N GLN A 20 -1.37 -7.25 -14.73
CA GLN A 20 -1.24 -7.80 -13.37
C GLN A 20 -1.21 -9.33 -13.33
N THR A 21 -1.81 -10.00 -14.33
CA THR A 21 -1.81 -11.47 -14.42
C THR A 21 -0.43 -12.03 -14.81
N CYS A 22 0.37 -11.28 -15.59
CA CYS A 22 1.60 -11.79 -16.20
C CYS A 22 2.75 -12.06 -15.19
N ALA A 23 2.79 -11.36 -14.05
CA ALA A 23 3.84 -11.54 -13.05
C ALA A 23 3.65 -12.78 -12.14
N ARG A 24 2.45 -13.39 -12.12
CA ARG A 24 2.08 -14.41 -11.12
C ARG A 24 2.37 -15.86 -11.54
N ALA A 25 2.67 -16.13 -12.82
CA ALA A 25 2.76 -17.48 -13.35
C ALA A 25 4.14 -18.17 -13.26
N THR A 26 5.19 -17.47 -12.79
CA THR A 26 6.58 -17.95 -12.97
C THR A 26 7.12 -18.82 -11.82
N ILE A 27 6.47 -18.86 -10.64
CA ILE A 27 7.09 -19.45 -9.42
C ILE A 27 6.40 -20.75 -8.96
N GLY A 28 5.29 -21.17 -9.57
CA GLY A 28 4.60 -22.42 -9.15
C GLY A 28 4.14 -22.40 -7.69
N ILE A 29 3.92 -21.22 -7.13
CA ILE A 29 3.31 -21.03 -5.81
C ILE A 29 1.85 -20.68 -6.07
N ASP A 30 0.95 -21.57 -5.64
CA ASP A 30 -0.50 -21.32 -5.65
C ASP A 30 -0.83 -20.33 -4.52
N LEU A 31 -0.46 -19.06 -4.74
CA LEU A 31 -0.83 -17.97 -3.85
C LEU A 31 -2.34 -17.77 -3.97
N PRO A 32 -3.09 -17.73 -2.86
CA PRO A 32 -4.53 -17.49 -2.91
C PRO A 32 -4.77 -16.22 -3.73
N THR A 33 -5.54 -16.36 -4.81
CA THR A 33 -5.85 -15.22 -5.66
C THR A 33 -6.80 -14.32 -4.86
N VAL A 34 -6.32 -13.10 -4.58
CA VAL A 34 -7.12 -12.07 -3.90
C VAL A 34 -8.05 -11.47 -4.95
N ASP A 35 -8.91 -12.29 -5.55
CA ASP A 35 -9.81 -11.88 -6.64
C ASP A 35 -11.17 -11.42 -6.12
N ASP A 36 -11.35 -11.34 -4.79
CA ASP A 36 -12.61 -11.02 -4.15
C ASP A 36 -12.44 -9.82 -3.21
N PHE A 37 -12.73 -8.62 -3.74
CA PHE A 37 -12.69 -7.37 -2.99
C PHE A 37 -13.51 -7.42 -1.70
N SER A 38 -14.61 -8.17 -1.68
CA SER A 38 -15.46 -8.33 -0.50
C SER A 38 -14.75 -9.05 0.66
N LYS A 39 -13.76 -9.91 0.35
CA LYS A 39 -12.91 -10.57 1.35
C LYS A 39 -11.83 -9.65 1.89
N ILE A 40 -11.36 -8.68 1.09
CA ILE A 40 -10.32 -7.72 1.50
C ILE A 40 -10.89 -6.78 2.57
N GLU A 41 -12.13 -6.32 2.42
CA GLU A 41 -12.80 -5.47 3.42
C GLU A 41 -12.99 -6.17 4.79
N GLN A 42 -13.10 -7.51 4.76
CA GLN A 42 -13.23 -8.37 5.94
C GLN A 42 -11.89 -8.68 6.62
N LEU A 43 -10.75 -8.36 6.00
CA LEU A 43 -9.47 -8.57 6.62
C LEU A 43 -9.34 -7.75 7.91
N SER A 44 -8.71 -8.37 8.91
CA SER A 44 -8.41 -7.68 10.15
C SER A 44 -7.40 -6.55 9.88
N PRO A 45 -7.46 -5.43 10.61
CA PRO A 45 -6.48 -4.37 10.46
C PRO A 45 -5.04 -4.85 10.69
N VAL A 46 -4.85 -5.83 11.58
CA VAL A 46 -3.55 -6.47 11.82
C VAL A 46 -3.03 -7.20 10.58
N ALA A 47 -3.90 -7.94 9.87
CA ALA A 47 -3.52 -8.62 8.64
C ALA A 47 -3.19 -7.62 7.52
N LEU A 48 -3.94 -6.51 7.43
CA LEU A 48 -3.63 -5.42 6.49
C LEU A 48 -2.30 -4.74 6.84
N ALA A 49 -2.04 -4.45 8.11
CA ALA A 49 -0.76 -3.90 8.54
C ALA A 49 0.41 -4.84 8.23
N TYR A 50 0.23 -6.16 8.43
CA TYR A 50 1.26 -7.15 8.12
C TYR A 50 1.71 -7.12 6.66
N ILE A 51 0.79 -7.07 5.69
CA ILE A 51 1.17 -6.94 4.28
C ILE A 51 1.65 -5.53 3.94
N GLY A 52 1.04 -4.51 4.57
CA GLY A 52 1.40 -3.11 4.35
C GLY A 52 2.81 -2.75 4.77
N ASP A 53 3.31 -3.32 5.87
CA ASP A 53 4.70 -3.19 6.32
C ASP A 53 5.68 -3.70 5.24
N ALA A 54 5.43 -4.89 4.69
CA ALA A 54 6.25 -5.45 3.62
C ALA A 54 6.24 -4.60 2.34
N VAL A 55 5.07 -4.07 1.95
CA VAL A 55 4.91 -3.19 0.80
C VAL A 55 5.64 -1.86 1.01
N TYR A 56 5.52 -1.28 2.21
CA TYR A 56 6.20 -0.05 2.57
C TYR A 56 7.73 -0.22 2.57
N GLU A 57 8.25 -1.27 3.20
CA GLU A 57 9.68 -1.62 3.21
C GLU A 57 10.22 -1.77 1.78
N LEU A 58 9.49 -2.48 0.91
CA LEU A 58 9.88 -2.66 -0.49
C LEU A 58 9.92 -1.32 -1.24
N TYR A 59 8.93 -0.45 -1.04
CA TYR A 59 8.91 0.88 -1.66
C TYR A 59 10.13 1.71 -1.24
N ILE A 60 10.43 1.77 0.07
CA ILE A 60 11.58 2.52 0.59
C ILE A 60 12.91 1.93 0.08
N ARG A 61 13.07 0.61 0.07
CA ARG A 61 14.27 -0.04 -0.49
C ARG A 61 14.43 0.27 -1.98
N THR A 62 13.34 0.28 -2.73
CA THR A 62 13.33 0.60 -4.16
C THR A 62 13.74 2.05 -4.39
N TYR A 63 13.25 2.99 -3.57
CA TYR A 63 13.60 4.40 -3.65
C TYR A 63 15.10 4.65 -3.49
N TYR A 64 15.75 4.00 -2.52
CA TYR A 64 17.19 4.16 -2.28
C TYR A 64 18.08 3.22 -3.10
N LEU A 65 17.51 2.36 -3.95
CA LEU A 65 18.28 1.34 -4.66
C LEU A 65 19.39 1.95 -5.53
N MET A 66 19.11 3.11 -6.12
CA MET A 66 19.99 3.78 -7.07
C MET A 66 20.36 5.21 -6.59
N PRO A 67 21.63 5.64 -6.75
CA PRO A 67 22.76 4.85 -7.26
C PRO A 67 23.25 3.79 -6.25
N PRO A 68 24.02 2.77 -6.70
CA PRO A 68 24.55 1.76 -5.80
C PRO A 68 25.39 2.34 -4.65
N MET A 69 25.17 1.83 -3.43
CA MET A 69 25.89 2.25 -2.22
C MET A 69 26.37 1.05 -1.38
N ARG A 70 27.07 1.30 -0.28
CA ARG A 70 27.52 0.22 0.61
C ARG A 70 26.30 -0.35 1.36
N VAL A 71 26.33 -1.64 1.70
CA VAL A 71 25.22 -2.31 2.42
C VAL A 71 24.82 -1.58 3.71
N ALA A 72 25.80 -1.04 4.45
CA ALA A 72 25.55 -0.25 5.65
C ALA A 72 24.77 1.05 5.35
N ASP A 73 25.04 1.70 4.22
CA ASP A 73 24.36 2.94 3.82
C ASP A 73 22.91 2.66 3.42
N TYR A 74 22.66 1.57 2.69
CA TYR A 74 21.30 1.10 2.41
C TYR A 74 20.52 0.87 3.70
N HIS A 75 21.09 0.11 4.63
CA HIS A 75 20.45 -0.20 5.91
C HIS A 75 20.13 1.08 6.70
N ASN A 76 21.10 1.99 6.84
CA ASN A 76 20.92 3.23 7.59
C ASN A 76 19.81 4.11 7.01
N ARG A 77 19.77 4.27 5.68
CA ARG A 77 18.74 5.07 5.00
C ARG A 77 17.37 4.43 5.14
N VAL A 78 17.26 3.12 4.91
CA VAL A 78 15.98 2.39 5.02
C VAL A 78 15.44 2.43 6.45
N VAL A 79 16.25 2.06 7.45
CA VAL A 79 15.86 2.06 8.87
C VAL A 79 15.38 3.44 9.32
N ALA A 80 16.02 4.51 8.84
CA ALA A 80 15.60 5.87 9.16
C ALA A 80 14.17 6.19 8.69
N GLN A 81 13.71 5.58 7.59
CA GLN A 81 12.36 5.78 7.05
C GLN A 81 11.33 4.81 7.63
N VAL A 82 11.72 3.56 7.89
CA VAL A 82 10.75 2.50 8.26
C VAL A 82 10.47 2.40 9.76
N ARG A 83 11.25 3.09 10.61
CA ARG A 83 10.97 3.17 12.04
C ARG A 83 9.63 3.86 12.35
N ALA A 84 8.99 3.43 13.44
CA ALA A 84 7.65 3.89 13.83
C ALA A 84 7.55 5.41 14.03
N GLU A 85 8.60 6.06 14.54
CA GLU A 85 8.64 7.52 14.71
C GLU A 85 8.53 8.26 13.38
N THR A 86 9.25 7.79 12.37
CA THR A 86 9.23 8.42 11.04
C THR A 86 7.90 8.16 10.35
N GLN A 87 7.37 6.94 10.44
CA GLN A 87 6.04 6.62 9.95
C GLN A 87 4.94 7.49 10.60
N ALA A 88 5.03 7.75 11.92
CA ALA A 88 4.09 8.62 12.62
C ALA A 88 4.14 10.07 12.08
N VAL A 89 5.33 10.59 11.79
CA VAL A 89 5.49 11.90 11.13
C VAL A 89 4.85 11.89 9.74
N TYR A 90 5.00 10.82 8.97
CA TYR A 90 4.38 10.70 7.66
C TYR A 90 2.85 10.66 7.70
N VAL A 91 2.25 10.04 8.73
CA VAL A 91 0.78 10.11 8.91
C VAL A 91 0.31 11.55 9.13
N GLU A 92 1.03 12.32 9.95
CA GLU A 92 0.71 13.73 10.20
C GLU A 92 0.87 14.57 8.93
N MET A 93 1.94 14.34 8.16
CA MET A 93 2.17 14.99 6.87
C MET A 93 1.09 14.68 5.84
N LEU A 94 0.66 13.42 5.75
CA LEU A 94 -0.31 12.96 4.76
C LEU A 94 -1.77 13.29 5.13
N GLN A 95 -2.03 13.76 6.36
CA GLN A 95 -3.38 14.02 6.89
C GLN A 95 -4.29 14.84 5.94
N PRO A 96 -3.79 15.92 5.28
CA PRO A 96 -4.58 16.71 4.33
C PRO A 96 -4.93 15.98 3.04
N HIS A 97 -4.23 14.89 2.71
CA HIS A 97 -4.39 14.15 1.47
C HIS A 97 -5.32 12.95 1.59
N PHE A 98 -5.68 12.53 2.82
CA PHE A 98 -6.56 11.40 3.05
C PHE A 98 -8.03 11.75 2.82
N THR A 99 -8.72 10.87 2.10
CA THR A 99 -10.17 10.86 1.97
C THR A 99 -10.84 10.40 3.28
N ALA A 100 -12.17 10.55 3.37
CA ALA A 100 -12.93 10.12 4.54
C ALA A 100 -12.85 8.59 4.76
N SER A 101 -12.89 7.79 3.70
CA SER A 101 -12.77 6.33 3.79
C SER A 101 -11.37 5.90 4.25
N GLU A 102 -10.32 6.53 3.71
CA GLU A 102 -8.93 6.26 4.11
C GLU A 102 -8.69 6.60 5.59
N LYS A 103 -9.29 7.71 6.08
CA LYS A 103 -9.25 8.08 7.50
C LYS A 103 -9.89 7.04 8.41
N GLU A 104 -10.93 6.35 7.94
CA GLU A 104 -11.57 5.26 8.68
C GLU A 104 -10.69 4.02 8.73
N ILE A 105 -10.02 3.66 7.64
CA ILE A 105 -9.02 2.56 7.62
C ILE A 105 -7.87 2.85 8.60
N LEU A 106 -7.34 4.08 8.58
CA LEU A 106 -6.34 4.53 9.54
C LEU A 106 -6.85 4.41 10.98
N ARG A 107 -8.11 4.81 11.25
CA ARG A 107 -8.72 4.68 12.58
C ARG A 107 -8.80 3.22 13.04
N ARG A 108 -9.22 2.30 12.15
CA ARG A 108 -9.24 0.85 12.43
C ARG A 108 -7.85 0.33 12.77
N GLY A 109 -6.83 0.72 11.99
CA GLY A 109 -5.43 0.35 12.26
C GLY A 109 -4.92 0.85 13.62
N ARG A 110 -5.16 2.12 13.95
CA ARG A 110 -4.78 2.68 15.27
C ARG A 110 -5.39 1.91 16.45
N ASN A 111 -6.66 1.51 16.31
CA ASN A 111 -7.37 0.79 17.37
C ASN A 111 -6.95 -0.68 17.49
N ALA A 112 -6.41 -1.26 16.41
CA ALA A 112 -5.93 -2.63 16.38
C ALA A 112 -4.47 -2.79 16.82
N ALA A 113 -3.70 -1.70 16.85
CA ALA A 113 -2.34 -1.71 17.36
C ALA A 113 -2.34 -2.20 18.82
N GLY A 114 -1.73 -3.37 19.06
CA GLY A 114 -1.74 -4.06 20.34
C GLY A 114 -0.98 -3.34 21.47
N GLY A 115 -0.94 -4.00 22.64
CA GLY A 115 -0.30 -3.48 23.86
C GLY A 115 1.23 -3.41 23.76
N LYS A 116 1.73 -2.20 23.47
CA LYS A 116 3.05 -1.59 23.76
C LYS A 116 4.31 -2.49 23.90
N PRO A 117 5.38 -2.17 23.14
CA PRO A 117 6.75 -2.27 23.63
C PRO A 117 7.00 -1.20 24.72
N ARG A 118 7.71 -1.57 25.79
CA ARG A 118 7.95 -0.77 27.01
C ARG A 118 8.68 0.59 26.83
N ARG A 119 9.14 0.93 25.61
CA ARG A 119 10.03 2.07 25.31
C ARG A 119 9.45 3.17 24.41
N LEU A 120 8.42 2.90 23.60
CA LEU A 120 7.82 3.89 22.69
C LEU A 120 6.50 4.43 23.24
N SER A 121 6.18 5.68 22.92
CA SER A 121 4.84 6.19 23.23
C SER A 121 3.82 5.34 22.45
N GLY A 122 2.74 4.90 23.12
CA GLY A 122 1.74 4.05 22.47
C GLY A 122 1.14 4.71 21.22
N LYS A 123 1.07 6.05 21.23
CA LYS A 123 0.61 6.86 20.11
C LYS A 123 1.47 6.71 18.86
N ILE A 124 2.80 6.69 18.99
CA ILE A 124 3.71 6.52 17.84
C ILE A 124 3.47 5.17 17.17
N TYR A 125 3.42 4.11 17.96
CA TYR A 125 3.19 2.76 17.44
C TYR A 125 1.80 2.62 16.78
N GLN A 126 0.77 3.23 17.38
CA GLN A 126 -0.57 3.29 16.79
C GLN A 126 -0.58 4.02 15.44
N GLN A 127 0.14 5.14 15.32
CA GLN A 127 0.22 5.87 14.06
C GLN A 127 0.94 5.04 12.98
N ALA A 128 2.09 4.45 13.28
CA ALA A 128 2.82 3.58 12.36
C ALA A 128 1.94 2.41 11.88
N THR A 129 1.33 1.66 12.83
CA THR A 129 0.42 0.55 12.50
C THR A 129 -0.74 1.01 11.62
N SER A 130 -1.25 2.22 11.83
CA SER A 130 -2.33 2.76 11.00
C SER A 130 -1.90 3.04 9.57
N LEU A 131 -0.68 3.57 9.38
CA LEU A 131 -0.11 3.80 8.05
C LEU A 131 0.04 2.47 7.31
N GLU A 132 0.66 1.47 7.96
CA GLU A 132 0.83 0.12 7.43
C GLU A 132 -0.53 -0.48 7.06
N THR A 133 -1.55 -0.33 7.91
CA THR A 133 -2.92 -0.80 7.61
C THR A 133 -3.47 -0.17 6.34
N LEU A 134 -3.32 1.15 6.17
CA LEU A 134 -3.78 1.86 4.98
C LEU A 134 -3.00 1.44 3.72
N ILE A 135 -1.68 1.29 3.84
CA ILE A 135 -0.83 0.84 2.73
C ILE A 135 -1.24 -0.56 2.27
N GLY A 136 -1.43 -1.49 3.21
CA GLY A 136 -1.87 -2.84 2.88
C GLY A 136 -3.26 -2.86 2.24
N TYR A 137 -4.19 -2.05 2.72
CA TYR A 137 -5.51 -1.90 2.11
C TYR A 137 -5.42 -1.39 0.67
N LEU A 138 -4.70 -0.28 0.43
CA LEU A 138 -4.59 0.31 -0.90
C LEU A 138 -3.78 -0.57 -1.85
N TYR A 139 -2.75 -1.28 -1.38
CA TYR A 139 -2.02 -2.25 -2.18
C TYR A 139 -2.93 -3.32 -2.79
N LEU A 140 -3.93 -3.78 -2.02
CA LEU A 140 -4.86 -4.81 -2.43
C LEU A 140 -6.07 -4.28 -3.22
N THR A 141 -6.42 -3.01 -3.06
CA THR A 141 -7.67 -2.44 -3.61
C THR A 141 -7.46 -1.39 -4.69
N ASP A 142 -6.44 -0.54 -4.55
CA ASP A 142 -6.14 0.58 -5.43
C ASP A 142 -4.62 0.91 -5.43
N PRO A 143 -3.81 0.17 -6.19
CA PRO A 143 -2.36 0.39 -6.26
C PRO A 143 -1.98 1.77 -6.81
N GLN A 144 -2.85 2.37 -7.65
CA GLN A 144 -2.61 3.70 -8.20
C GLN A 144 -2.72 4.75 -7.11
N ARG A 145 -3.78 4.69 -6.29
CA ARG A 145 -3.94 5.56 -5.13
C ARG A 145 -2.85 5.38 -4.10
N LEU A 146 -2.38 4.15 -3.88
CA LEU A 146 -1.21 3.88 -3.04
C LEU A 146 0.00 4.67 -3.53
N TYR A 147 0.33 4.57 -4.82
CA TYR A 147 1.46 5.27 -5.41
C TYR A 147 1.35 6.80 -5.28
N GLU A 148 0.15 7.35 -5.48
CA GLU A 148 -0.12 8.78 -5.28
C GLU A 148 0.18 9.27 -3.85
N LEU A 149 -0.13 8.47 -2.83
CA LEU A 149 0.17 8.82 -1.45
C LEU A 149 1.67 8.66 -1.14
N LEU A 150 2.29 7.57 -1.60
CA LEU A 150 3.70 7.28 -1.33
C LEU A 150 4.65 8.31 -1.98
N THR A 151 4.28 8.87 -3.13
CA THR A 151 5.07 9.92 -3.80
C THR A 151 5.04 11.28 -3.08
N LYS A 152 4.13 11.46 -2.10
CA LYS A 152 4.08 12.66 -1.25
C LYS A 152 5.00 12.58 -0.04
N LEU A 153 5.63 11.43 0.19
CA LEU A 153 6.59 11.28 1.28
C LEU A 153 7.87 12.04 0.95
N GLU A 154 8.26 12.96 1.82
CA GLU A 154 9.54 13.64 1.74
C GLU A 154 10.67 12.72 2.23
N LEU A 155 11.06 11.76 1.37
CA LEU A 155 12.20 10.87 1.62
C LEU A 155 13.51 11.67 1.48
N LYS A 156 14.42 11.53 2.45
CA LYS A 156 15.69 12.26 2.53
C LYS A 156 16.87 11.30 2.52
#